data_AF-A0A081RSB2-F1
#
_entry.id   AF-A0A081RSB2-F1
#
_cell.length_a   1.000
_cell.length_b   1.000
_cell.length_c   1.000
_cell.angle_alpha   90.00
_cell.angle_beta   90.00
_cell.angle_gamma   90.00
#
_symmetry.space_group_name_H-M   'P 1'
#
loop_
_entity.id
_entity.type
_entity.pdbx_description
1 polymer ?
#
loop_
_entity_poly.entity_id
_entity_poly.type
_entity_poly.pdbx_seq_one_letter_code
_entity_poly.pdbx_strand_id
1 'polypeptide(L)' 'MKFEDLTIESQVAAREALINALNIEMESRRYIDNDRAKYIARNIRDSFIALETENPRRGYGDDEVEAED' A
#
# COMPACT_ATOMS: atom_id res chain seq x y z
N MET A 1 -0.87 12.43 -8.47
CA MET A 1 0.57 12.09 -8.56
C MET A 1 0.71 10.70 -9.16
N LYS A 2 1.72 10.46 -9.98
CA LYS A 2 2.05 9.12 -10.49
C LYS A 2 3.17 8.50 -9.65
N PHE A 3 3.36 7.19 -9.77
CA PHE A 3 4.44 6.49 -9.07
C PHE A 3 5.84 6.96 -9.47
N GLU A 4 6.03 7.31 -10.74
CA GLU A 4 7.30 7.85 -11.26
C GLU A 4 7.64 9.23 -10.69
N ASP A 5 6.65 9.92 -10.11
CA ASP A 5 6.83 11.23 -9.47
C ASP A 5 7.26 11.10 -7.99
N LEU A 6 7.25 9.89 -7.41
CA LEU A 6 7.69 9.66 -6.03
C LEU A 6 9.22 9.78 -5.92
N THR A 7 9.70 10.08 -4.71
CA THR A 7 11.12 10.03 -4.38
C THR A 7 11.71 8.66 -4.73
N ILE A 8 13.01 8.62 -5.05
CA ILE A 8 13.68 7.36 -5.39
C ILE A 8 13.57 6.37 -4.23
N GLU A 9 13.70 6.85 -3.00
CA GLU A 9 13.55 6.10 -1.76
C GLU A 9 12.16 5.44 -1.68
N SER A 10 11.08 6.19 -1.91
CA SER A 10 9.73 5.66 -1.87
C SER A 10 9.45 4.68 -3.02
N GLN A 11 10.05 4.89 -4.19
CA GLN A 11 9.95 3.92 -5.27
C GLN A 11 10.70 2.61 -4.94
N VAL A 12 11.87 2.68 -4.29
CA VAL A 12 12.63 1.51 -3.84
C VAL A 12 11.84 0.75 -2.78
N ALA A 13 11.35 1.44 -1.76
CA ALA A 13 10.55 0.85 -0.69
C ALA A 13 9.28 0.16 -1.22
N ALA A 14 8.60 0.76 -2.21
CA ALA A 14 7.44 0.14 -2.85
C ALA A 14 7.79 -1.13 -3.64
N ARG A 15 8.95 -1.17 -4.31
CA ARG A 15 9.43 -2.37 -5.01
C ARG A 15 9.77 -3.49 -4.03
N GLU A 16 10.41 -3.17 -2.91
CA GLU A 16 10.70 -4.13 -1.85
C GLU A 16 9.42 -4.67 -1.19
N ALA A 17 8.47 -3.80 -0.90
CA ALA A 17 7.15 -4.18 -0.38
C ALA A 17 6.43 -5.13 -1.34
N LEU A 18 6.49 -4.87 -2.65
CA LEU A 18 5.90 -5.74 -3.67
C LEU A 18 6.56 -7.13 -3.68
N ILE A 19 7.89 -7.19 -3.66
CA ILE A 19 8.61 -8.48 -3.62
C ILE A 19 8.20 -9.27 -2.37
N ASN A 20 8.17 -8.63 -1.20
CA ASN A 20 7.78 -9.28 0.04
C ASN A 20 6.33 -9.78 0.01
N ALA A 21 5.40 -8.96 -0.47
CA ALA A 21 3.99 -9.34 -0.60
C ALA A 21 3.80 -10.54 -1.54
N LEU A 22 4.51 -10.56 -2.68
CA LEU A 22 4.47 -11.68 -3.61
C LEU A 22 5.09 -12.94 -3.01
N ASN A 23 6.18 -12.83 -2.24
CA ASN A 23 6.77 -13.98 -1.56
C ASN A 23 5.80 -14.58 -0.52
N ILE A 24 5.17 -13.75 0.30
CA ILE A 24 4.16 -14.19 1.30
C ILE A 24 2.97 -14.87 0.62
N GLU A 25 2.48 -14.28 -0.47
CA GLU A 25 1.35 -14.86 -1.22
C GLU A 25 1.76 -16.19 -1.88
N MET A 26 2.98 -16.32 -2.42
CA MET A 26 3.51 -17.57 -2.97
C MET A 26 3.69 -18.64 -1.89
N GLU A 27 4.19 -18.28 -0.72
CA GLU A 27 4.36 -19.20 0.41
C GLU A 27 3.02 -19.73 0.92
N SER A 28 2.01 -18.86 1.01
CA SER A 28 0.68 -19.23 1.49
C SER A 28 -0.14 -20.06 0.50
N ARG A 29 -0.05 -19.77 -0.80
CA ARG A 29 -0.91 -20.41 -1.83
C ARG A 29 -0.19 -21.38 -2.75
N ARG A 30 1.15 -21.44 -2.69
CA ARG A 30 2.05 -22.17 -3.63
C ARG A 30 1.91 -21.75 -5.09
N TYR A 31 1.15 -20.70 -5.37
CA TYR A 31 0.86 -20.20 -6.70
C TYR A 31 0.30 -18.77 -6.62
N ILE A 32 0.63 -17.96 -7.62
CA ILE A 32 0.04 -16.64 -7.85
C ILE A 32 -0.29 -16.53 -9.33
N ASP A 33 -1.55 -16.29 -9.66
CA ASP A 33 -1.96 -15.94 -11.01
C ASP A 33 -1.62 -14.47 -11.34
N ASN A 34 -1.64 -14.16 -12.63
CA ASN A 34 -1.27 -12.85 -13.14
C ASN A 34 -2.19 -11.73 -12.62
N ASP A 35 -3.48 -12.00 -12.48
CA ASP A 35 -4.45 -11.00 -12.04
C ASP A 35 -4.26 -10.65 -10.56
N ARG A 36 -3.97 -11.66 -9.73
CA ARG A 36 -3.61 -11.50 -8.32
C ARG A 36 -2.31 -10.72 -8.17
N ALA A 37 -1.27 -11.04 -8.94
CA ALA A 37 -0.01 -10.29 -8.93
C ALA A 37 -0.22 -8.81 -9.30
N LYS A 38 -1.00 -8.54 -10.36
CA LYS A 38 -1.36 -7.18 -10.78
C LYS A 38 -2.15 -6.42 -9.72
N TYR A 39 -3.08 -7.10 -9.04
CA TYR A 39 -3.87 -6.52 -7.97
C TYR A 39 -2.98 -6.08 -6.79
N ILE A 40 -2.07 -6.94 -6.35
CA ILE A 40 -1.11 -6.62 -5.28
C ILE A 40 -0.23 -5.43 -5.68
N ALA A 41 0.33 -5.46 -6.88
CA ALA A 41 1.17 -4.37 -7.39
C ALA A 41 0.44 -3.03 -7.45
N ARG A 42 -0.84 -3.04 -7.89
CA ARG A 42 -1.67 -1.83 -7.92
C ARG A 42 -1.90 -1.26 -6.52
N ASN A 43 -2.29 -2.10 -5.57
CA ASN A 43 -2.57 -1.63 -4.21
C ASN A 43 -1.33 -1.05 -3.54
N ILE A 44 -0.17 -1.70 -3.68
CA ILE A 44 1.09 -1.18 -3.10
C ILE A 44 1.44 0.17 -3.73
N ARG A 45 1.37 0.28 -5.06
CA ARG A 45 1.61 1.55 -5.76
C ARG A 45 0.69 2.66 -5.24
N ASP A 46 -0.60 2.37 -5.14
CA ASP A 46 -1.61 3.36 -4.76
C ASP A 46 -1.45 3.78 -3.28
N SER A 47 -1.10 2.85 -2.38
CA SER A 47 -0.76 3.15 -0.98
C SER A 47 0.44 4.08 -0.85
N PHE A 48 1.52 3.86 -1.61
CA PHE A 48 2.70 4.73 -1.55
C PHE A 48 2.42 6.13 -2.11
N ILE A 49 1.64 6.22 -3.19
CA ILE A 49 1.17 7.53 -3.69
C ILE A 49 0.33 8.22 -2.61
N ALA A 50 -0.58 7.51 -1.94
CA ALA A 50 -1.39 8.07 -0.86
C ALA A 50 -0.51 8.61 0.28
N LEU A 51 0.47 7.84 0.76
CA LEU A 51 1.35 8.26 1.86
C LEU A 51 2.18 9.52 1.54
N GLU A 52 2.63 9.67 0.30
CA GLU A 52 3.42 10.85 -0.14
C GLU A 52 2.55 12.06 -0.48
N THR A 53 1.27 11.84 -0.78
CA THR A 53 0.31 12.91 -1.11
C THR A 53 -0.56 13.31 0.07
N GLU A 54 -0.67 12.46 1.09
CA GLU A 54 -1.19 12.82 2.39
C GLU A 54 -0.27 13.86 3.00
N ASN A 55 -0.72 15.10 2.97
CA ASN A 55 -0.21 16.13 3.86
C ASN A 55 -0.41 15.57 5.28
N PRO A 56 0.65 15.39 6.10
CA PRO A 56 0.50 14.92 7.47
C PRO A 56 -0.14 16.04 8.31
N ARG A 57 -1.41 16.33 8.07
CA ARG A 57 -2.26 16.99 9.04
C ARG A 57 -2.41 16.00 10.18
N ARG A 58 -1.57 16.17 11.18
CA ARG A 58 -1.71 15.56 12.50
C ARG A 58 -3.16 15.69 12.99
N GLY A 59 -3.77 14.56 13.38
CA GLY A 59 -5.06 14.45 14.09
C GLY A 59 -6.25 14.32 13.13
N TYR A 60 -7.18 13.38 13.29
CA TYR A 60 -7.73 12.78 14.51
C TYR A 60 -8.10 11.32 14.25
N GLY A 61 -7.95 10.47 15.27
CA GLY A 61 -8.68 9.21 15.31
C GLY A 61 -10.17 9.54 15.42
N ASP A 62 -10.94 9.06 14.46
CA ASP A 62 -12.38 8.92 14.57
C ASP A 62 -12.65 7.54 15.19
N ASP A 63 -12.27 7.42 16.47
CA ASP A 63 -13.05 6.58 17.37
C ASP A 63 -14.33 7.38 17.68
N GLU A 64 -15.29 7.38 16.76
CA GLU A 64 -16.67 7.71 17.09
C GLU A 64 -17.20 6.58 17.98
N VAL A 65 -16.94 6.72 19.29
CA VAL A 65 -17.76 6.10 20.32
C VAL A 65 -19.16 6.71 20.20
N GLU A 66 -20.10 5.96 19.64
CA GLU A 66 -21.53 6.28 19.75
C GLU A 66 -21.89 6.31 21.24
N ALA A 67 -22.05 7.52 21.78
CA ALA A 67 -22.79 7.74 23.00
C ALA A 67 -24.26 7.88 22.60
N GLU A 68 -25.03 6.81 22.77
CA GLU A 68 -26.50 6.89 22.78
C GLU A 68 -26.96 7.44 24.15
N ASP A 69 -27.92 8.37 24.09
CA ASP A 69 -28.58 9.10 25.19
C ASP A 69 -29.25 8.20 26.26
#